data_AF-A0A2D5P6A1-F1
#
_entry.id   AF-A0A2D5P6A1-F1
#
_cell.length_a   1.000
_cell.length_b   1.000
_cell.length_c   1.000
_cell.angle_alpha   90.00
_cell.angle_beta   90.00
_cell.angle_gamma   90.00
#
_symmetry.space_group_name_H-M   'P 1'
#
loop_
_entity.id
_entity.type
_entity.pdbx_description
1 polymer ?
#
loop_
_entity_poly.entity_id
_entity_poly.type
_entity_poly.pdbx_seq_one_letter_code
_entity_poly.pdbx_strand_id
1 'polypeptide(L)'
;MSILKKTPLLLIFLCSFSFAQNISGEKVFRTYCWGCHHQTSVAFGPSFQEIADARTKGEIQGYIIAPKSLYEQFGHKRSVMPSFEGKLSQDEINAISEFIYTYKSKKDK
;
A
#
# COMPACT_ATOMS: atom_id res chain seq x y z
N MET A 1 43.21 31.35 35.26
CA MET A 1 42.79 31.60 33.87
C MET A 1 41.82 30.48 33.47
N SER A 2 40.53 30.79 33.40
CA SER A 2 39.47 29.83 33.06
C SER A 2 39.49 29.54 31.57
N ILE A 3 39.80 28.32 31.17
CA ILE A 3 39.53 27.84 29.80
C ILE A 3 38.36 26.88 29.89
N LEU A 4 37.19 27.50 29.88
CA LEU A 4 35.89 26.90 29.69
C LEU A 4 35.81 26.32 28.26
N LYS A 5 36.38 25.14 28.00
CA LYS A 5 36.16 24.41 26.73
C LYS A 5 34.81 23.67 26.80
N LYS A 6 33.75 24.46 26.65
CA LYS A 6 32.41 24.01 26.26
C LYS A 6 32.49 23.36 24.88
N THR A 7 32.54 22.03 24.80
CA THR A 7 31.99 21.25 23.66
C THR A 7 32.25 19.76 23.91
N PRO A 8 31.22 19.01 24.34
CA PRO A 8 30.94 17.76 23.68
C PRO A 8 29.44 17.57 23.40
N LEU A 9 28.70 18.65 23.15
CA LEU A 9 27.25 18.56 22.87
C LEU A 9 26.92 18.53 21.37
N LEU A 10 27.89 18.79 20.48
CA LEU A 10 27.64 18.89 19.04
C LEU A 10 27.70 17.53 18.31
N LEU A 11 28.19 16.46 18.94
CA LEU A 11 28.42 15.16 18.28
C LEU A 11 27.26 14.16 18.41
N ILE A 12 26.22 14.46 19.20
CA ILE A 12 25.08 13.55 19.41
C ILE A 12 23.95 13.78 18.37
N PHE A 13 24.00 14.87 17.59
CA PHE A 13 22.91 15.24 16.68
C PHE A 13 22.91 14.51 15.32
N LEU A 14 23.93 13.70 14.99
CA LEU A 14 24.14 13.21 13.61
C LEU A 14 23.71 11.76 13.32
N CYS A 15 23.11 11.02 14.27
CA CYS A 15 22.84 9.58 14.08
C CYS A 15 21.36 9.17 13.88
N SER A 16 20.42 10.10 13.74
CA SER A 16 19.03 9.75 13.37
C SER A 16 18.88 9.56 11.86
N PHE A 17 19.70 8.71 11.24
CA PHE A 17 19.41 8.20 9.90
C PHE A 17 18.35 7.11 10.03
N SER A 18 17.08 7.50 9.98
CA SER A 18 15.98 6.57 9.79
C SER A 18 16.14 5.91 8.42
N PHE A 19 16.57 4.65 8.40
CA PHE A 19 16.56 3.83 7.19
C PHE A 19 15.09 3.55 6.81
N ALA A 20 14.53 4.36 5.92
CA ALA A 20 13.26 4.04 5.28
C ALA A 20 13.47 2.80 4.39
N GLN A 21 12.88 1.67 4.78
CA GLN A 21 12.87 0.48 3.93
C GLN A 21 11.82 0.68 2.83
N ASN A 22 12.23 0.57 1.57
CA ASN A 22 11.29 0.57 0.45
C ASN A 22 10.55 -0.78 0.42
N ILE A 23 9.30 -0.79 0.87
CA ILE A 23 8.44 -1.96 0.75
C ILE A 23 8.01 -2.11 -0.71
N SER A 24 8.34 -3.25 -1.33
CA SER A 24 7.93 -3.55 -2.70
C SER A 24 6.46 -3.97 -2.75
N GLY A 25 5.62 -3.17 -3.43
CA GLY A 25 4.22 -3.53 -3.68
C GLY A 25 4.07 -4.79 -4.52
N GLU A 26 5.01 -5.08 -5.42
CA GLU A 26 5.03 -6.34 -6.17
C GLU A 26 5.22 -7.54 -5.23
N LYS A 27 6.09 -7.41 -4.21
CA LYS A 27 6.28 -8.46 -3.21
C LYS A 27 4.98 -8.71 -2.43
N VAL A 28 4.30 -7.65 -1.98
CA VAL A 28 2.99 -7.78 -1.30
C VAL A 28 1.97 -8.46 -2.21
N PHE A 29 1.91 -8.07 -3.50
CA PHE A 29 1.05 -8.70 -4.50
C PHE A 29 1.30 -10.21 -4.60
N ARG A 30 2.56 -10.61 -4.81
CA ARG A 30 2.96 -12.03 -4.96
C ARG A 30 2.78 -12.84 -3.69
N THR A 31 2.75 -12.21 -2.53
CA THR A 31 2.51 -12.92 -1.26
C THR A 31 1.02 -13.07 -0.97
N TYR A 32 0.21 -12.03 -1.19
CA TYR A 32 -1.14 -11.96 -0.63
C TYR A 32 -2.27 -11.89 -1.67
N CYS A 33 -2.01 -11.32 -2.86
CA CYS A 33 -3.08 -10.93 -3.78
C CYS A 33 -3.11 -11.79 -5.06
N TRP A 34 -1.98 -12.33 -5.50
CA TRP A 34 -1.80 -13.01 -6.78
C TRP A 34 -2.68 -14.25 -6.98
N GLY A 35 -3.08 -14.92 -5.89
CA GLY A 35 -3.94 -16.10 -5.96
C GLY A 35 -5.37 -15.79 -6.43
N CYS A 36 -5.79 -14.52 -6.38
CA CYS A 36 -7.14 -14.10 -6.77
C CYS A 36 -7.16 -13.00 -7.83
N HIS A 37 -6.14 -12.15 -7.89
CA HIS A 37 -6.06 -11.05 -8.82
C HIS A 37 -4.92 -11.21 -9.81
N HIS A 38 -5.18 -10.84 -11.06
CA HIS A 38 -4.16 -10.68 -12.10
C HIS A 38 -4.04 -9.20 -12.48
N GLN A 39 -2.90 -8.79 -12.99
CA GLN A 39 -2.63 -7.36 -13.20
C GLN A 39 -3.48 -6.75 -14.31
N THR A 40 -3.72 -7.49 -15.40
CA THR A 40 -4.41 -6.97 -16.61
C THR A 40 -5.59 -7.82 -17.06
N SER A 41 -5.85 -8.95 -16.40
CA SER A 41 -6.88 -9.91 -16.80
C SER A 41 -7.77 -10.22 -15.61
N VAL A 42 -9.04 -10.54 -15.86
CA VAL A 42 -9.94 -11.01 -14.80
C VAL A 42 -9.49 -12.40 -14.34
N ALA A 43 -9.51 -12.62 -13.03
CA ALA A 43 -9.24 -13.91 -12.39
C ALA A 43 -10.41 -14.24 -11.44
N PHE A 44 -10.13 -14.63 -10.19
CA PHE A 44 -11.20 -14.76 -9.18
C PHE A 44 -11.74 -13.38 -8.75
N GLY A 45 -10.91 -12.35 -8.80
CA GLY A 45 -11.29 -10.94 -8.67
C GLY A 45 -11.04 -10.15 -9.96
N PRO A 46 -11.47 -8.87 -10.00
CA PRO A 46 -11.20 -7.97 -11.12
C PRO A 46 -9.69 -7.76 -11.31
N SER A 47 -9.29 -7.34 -12.51
CA SER A 47 -7.89 -7.04 -12.78
C SER A 47 -7.42 -5.79 -12.04
N PHE A 48 -6.12 -5.66 -11.79
CA PHE A 48 -5.59 -4.42 -11.21
C PHE A 48 -5.78 -3.21 -12.12
N GLN A 49 -5.74 -3.40 -13.44
CA GLN A 49 -6.11 -2.36 -14.40
C GLN A 49 -7.56 -1.90 -14.21
N GLU A 50 -8.52 -2.83 -14.14
CA GLU A 50 -9.94 -2.50 -13.93
C GLU A 50 -10.15 -1.78 -12.60
N ILE A 51 -9.51 -2.25 -11.54
CA ILE A 51 -9.54 -1.61 -10.22
C ILE A 51 -8.97 -0.19 -10.29
N ALA A 52 -7.80 -0.01 -10.89
CA ALA A 52 -7.11 1.28 -10.95
C ALA A 52 -7.79 2.30 -11.89
N ASP A 53 -8.49 1.82 -12.91
CA ASP A 53 -9.32 2.66 -13.78
C ASP A 53 -10.56 3.14 -13.02
N ALA A 54 -11.19 2.27 -12.21
CA ALA A 54 -12.48 2.55 -11.57
C ALA A 54 -12.40 3.14 -10.15
N ARG A 55 -11.24 3.11 -9.48
CA ARG A 55 -11.10 3.48 -8.07
C ARG A 55 -9.90 4.39 -7.82
N THR A 56 -10.03 5.23 -6.79
CA THR A 56 -8.94 6.00 -6.19
C THR A 56 -8.06 5.10 -5.31
N LYS A 57 -6.82 5.54 -5.01
CA LYS A 57 -5.94 4.82 -4.09
C LYS A 57 -6.57 4.64 -2.70
N GLY A 58 -7.26 5.65 -2.18
CA GLY A 58 -7.95 5.57 -0.88
C GLY A 58 -9.07 4.52 -0.87
N GLU A 59 -9.85 4.42 -1.95
CA GLU A 59 -10.87 3.38 -2.10
C GLU A 59 -10.25 1.98 -2.18
N ILE A 60 -9.13 1.83 -2.88
CA ILE A 60 -8.37 0.56 -2.95
C ILE A 60 -7.90 0.16 -1.55
N GLN A 61 -7.30 1.08 -0.80
CA GLN A 61 -6.84 0.84 0.57
C GLN A 61 -8.00 0.46 1.49
N GLY A 62 -9.09 1.24 1.46
CA GLY A 62 -10.29 0.97 2.25
C GLY A 62 -10.85 -0.41 1.97
N TYR A 63 -10.90 -0.83 0.70
CA TYR A 63 -11.42 -2.14 0.32
C TYR A 63 -10.49 -3.30 0.74
N ILE A 64 -9.17 -3.10 0.72
CA ILE A 64 -8.21 -4.09 1.26
C ILE A 64 -8.41 -4.30 2.76
N ILE A 65 -8.70 -3.22 3.49
CA ILE A 65 -8.91 -3.25 4.95
C ILE A 65 -10.28 -3.85 5.29
N ALA A 66 -11.36 -3.35 4.69
CA ALA A 66 -12.73 -3.66 5.10
C ALA A 66 -13.63 -4.14 3.94
N PRO A 67 -13.26 -5.21 3.20
CA PRO A 67 -14.00 -5.63 2.01
C PRO A 67 -15.43 -6.09 2.34
N LYS A 68 -15.68 -6.63 3.54
CA LYS A 68 -17.02 -7.05 3.98
C LYS A 68 -17.97 -5.88 4.25
N SER A 69 -17.43 -4.70 4.58
CA SER A 69 -18.25 -3.51 4.90
C SER A 69 -18.47 -2.63 3.67
N LEU A 70 -17.64 -2.76 2.64
CA LEU A 70 -17.62 -1.86 1.47
C LEU A 70 -18.11 -2.50 0.17
N TYR A 71 -18.39 -3.81 0.13
CA TYR A 71 -18.71 -4.52 -1.12
C TYR A 71 -19.94 -3.98 -1.84
N GLU A 72 -21.00 -3.62 -1.12
CA GLU A 72 -22.22 -3.05 -1.71
C GLU A 72 -21.96 -1.67 -2.31
N GLN A 73 -21.19 -0.83 -1.60
CA GLN A 73 -20.79 0.49 -2.07
C GLN A 73 -19.97 0.40 -3.36
N PHE A 74 -19.25 -0.71 -3.54
CA PHE A 74 -18.39 -0.95 -4.70
C PHE A 74 -19.13 -1.71 -5.82
N GLY A 75 -20.44 -1.94 -5.66
CA GLY A 75 -21.31 -2.55 -6.67
C GLY A 75 -21.33 -4.08 -6.68
N HIS A 76 -20.75 -4.73 -5.67
CA HIS A 76 -20.72 -6.18 -5.57
C HIS A 76 -21.94 -6.71 -4.79
N LYS A 77 -22.39 -7.91 -5.14
CA LYS A 77 -23.48 -8.61 -4.41
C LYS A 77 -23.02 -9.32 -3.14
N ARG A 78 -21.72 -9.60 -3.04
CA ARG A 78 -21.06 -10.25 -1.90
C ARG A 78 -19.56 -10.00 -1.98
N SER A 79 -18.86 -10.08 -0.85
CA SER A 79 -17.40 -10.13 -0.83
C SER A 79 -16.88 -11.52 -0.48
N VAL A 80 -15.93 -11.99 -1.29
CA VAL A 80 -15.09 -13.17 -1.00
C VAL A 80 -13.66 -12.77 -0.65
N MET A 81 -13.32 -11.49 -0.81
CA MET A 81 -12.00 -10.97 -0.48
C MET A 81 -11.85 -10.97 1.05
N PRO A 82 -10.82 -11.61 1.62
CA PRO A 82 -10.57 -11.55 3.05
C PRO A 82 -10.14 -10.13 3.44
N SER A 83 -10.46 -9.74 4.67
CA SER A 83 -9.88 -8.53 5.26
C SER A 83 -8.38 -8.72 5.52
N PHE A 84 -7.62 -7.68 5.24
CA PHE A 84 -6.20 -7.56 5.58
C PHE A 84 -5.92 -6.60 6.74
N GLU A 85 -6.96 -6.13 7.44
CA GLU A 85 -6.83 -5.37 8.68
C GLU A 85 -5.99 -6.15 9.70
N GLY A 86 -4.96 -5.51 10.25
CA GLY A 86 -4.02 -6.14 11.19
C GLY A 86 -3.11 -7.22 10.60
N LYS A 87 -3.27 -7.59 9.32
CA LYS A 87 -2.39 -8.55 8.61
C LYS A 87 -1.33 -7.85 7.78
N LEU A 88 -1.68 -6.72 7.17
CA LEU A 88 -0.75 -5.85 6.47
C LEU A 88 -0.55 -4.58 7.28
N SER A 89 0.69 -4.12 7.36
CA SER A 89 1.01 -2.78 7.86
C SER A 89 0.47 -1.69 6.92
N GLN A 90 0.34 -0.46 7.42
CA GLN A 90 -0.09 0.65 6.57
C GLN A 90 0.89 0.90 5.41
N ASP A 91 2.19 0.69 5.60
CA ASP A 91 3.19 0.84 4.55
C ASP A 91 3.05 -0.24 3.47
N GLU A 92 2.71 -1.48 3.84
CA GLU A 92 2.40 -2.54 2.86
C GLU A 92 1.11 -2.23 2.09
N ILE A 93 0.08 -1.71 2.78
CA ILE A 93 -1.19 -1.28 2.17
C ILE A 93 -0.94 -0.12 1.19
N ASN A 94 -0.08 0.83 1.56
CA ASN A 94 0.35 1.90 0.68
C ASN A 94 1.10 1.34 -0.54
N ALA A 95 2.09 0.48 -0.33
CA ALA A 95 2.91 -0.10 -1.39
C ALA A 95 2.09 -0.93 -2.40
N ILE A 96 1.17 -1.78 -1.94
CA ILE A 96 0.31 -2.57 -2.84
C ILE A 96 -0.67 -1.68 -3.61
N SER A 97 -1.20 -0.63 -2.97
CA SER A 97 -2.11 0.31 -3.64
C SER A 97 -1.40 1.11 -4.72
N GLU A 98 -0.17 1.56 -4.45
CA GLU A 98 0.69 2.18 -5.46
C GLU A 98 0.97 1.23 -6.63
N PHE A 99 1.33 -0.03 -6.32
CA PHE A 99 1.58 -1.06 -7.33
C PHE A 99 0.35 -1.31 -8.22
N ILE A 100 -0.84 -1.50 -7.63
CA ILE A 100 -2.10 -1.62 -8.38
C ILE A 100 -2.31 -0.40 -9.28
N TYR A 101 -2.09 0.81 -8.75
CA TYR A 101 -2.32 2.05 -9.48
C TYR A 101 -1.37 2.25 -10.68
N THR A 102 -0.21 1.58 -10.70
CA THR A 102 0.68 1.61 -11.87
C THR A 102 0.00 1.08 -13.14
N TYR A 103 -0.98 0.18 -12.99
CA TYR A 103 -1.76 -0.43 -14.06
C TYR A 103 -2.93 0.43 -14.57
N LYS A 104 -3.18 1.61 -13.98
CA LYS A 104 -4.18 2.56 -14.50
C LYS A 104 -3.87 2.89 -15.97
N SER A 105 -4.89 2.79 -16.81
CA SER A 105 -4.79 3.02 -18.25
C SER A 105 -4.40 4.48 -18.56
N LYS A 106 -3.70 4.69 -19.67
CA LYS A 106 -3.20 6.01 -20.08
C LYS A 106 -4.29 6.98 -20.54
N LYS A 107 -5.55 6.56 -20.65
CA LYS A 107 -6.63 7.47 -21.05
C LYS A 107 -6.91 8.54 -20.00
N ASP A 108 -6.51 8.28 -18.74
CA ASP A 108 -6.74 9.14 -17.58
C ASP A 108 -5.44 9.46 -16.79
N LYS A 109 -4.25 9.36 -17.41
CA LYS A 109 -2.97 9.76 -16.83
C LYS A 109 -2.46 11.07 -17.42
#